data_AF-A0A6H1ZM95-F1
#
_entry.id   AF-A0A6H1ZM95-F1
#
_cell.length_a   1.000
_cell.length_b   1.000
_cell.length_c   1.000
_cell.angle_alpha   90.00
_cell.angle_beta   90.00
_cell.angle_gamma   90.00
#
_symmetry.space_group_name_H-M   'P 1'
#
loop_
_entity.id
_entity.type
_entity.pdbx_description
1 polymer ?
#
loop_
_entity_poly.entity_id
_entity_poly.type
_entity_poly.pdbx_seq_one_letter_code
_entity_poly.pdbx_strand_id
1 'polypeptide(L)'
;MQTSINLLRTDENIVINKKLAHKIGIDAAVLYSELLGRYESFRQRGTLRSDEYFYNTITDIQEAITLTAYQQRKAIKTLETCGLILSKVCGLPAKRYFKILTDERT
;
A
#
# COMPACT_ATOMS: atom_id res chain seq x y z
N MET A 1 11.30 10.38 26.81
CA MET A 1 9.97 9.74 26.61
C MET A 1 9.05 10.77 25.97
N GLN A 2 8.80 10.67 24.67
CA GLN A 2 7.76 11.47 24.01
C GLN A 2 6.39 10.94 24.43
N THR A 3 5.49 11.81 24.86
CA THR A 3 4.09 11.47 25.15
C THR A 3 3.41 10.95 23.87
N SER A 4 2.58 9.91 23.96
CA SER A 4 1.90 9.25 22.82
C SER A 4 1.15 10.22 21.89
N ILE A 5 0.73 11.38 22.41
CA ILE A 5 0.08 12.46 21.65
C ILE A 5 1.03 13.15 20.67
N ASN A 6 2.33 13.27 20.98
CA ASN A 6 3.31 13.94 20.13
C ASN A 6 3.81 13.05 18.97
N LEU A 7 3.67 11.73 19.07
CA LEU A 7 3.99 10.78 17.97
C LEU A 7 3.00 10.88 16.79
N LEU A 8 1.76 11.31 17.04
CA LEU A 8 0.75 11.49 15.99
C LEU A 8 0.93 12.81 15.22
N ARG A 9 1.86 13.69 15.65
CA ARG A 9 2.14 14.99 15.03
C ARG A 9 3.33 14.98 14.08
N THR A 10 4.09 13.89 14.00
CA THR A 10 5.12 13.68 12.99
C THR A 10 4.47 13.24 11.68
N ASP A 11 5.00 13.71 10.54
CA ASP A 11 4.37 13.75 9.20
C ASP A 11 4.00 12.39 8.56
N GLU A 12 4.10 11.28 9.27
CA GLU A 12 3.91 9.92 8.73
C GLU A 12 2.87 9.13 9.54
N ASN A 13 1.59 9.43 9.30
CA ASN A 13 0.46 8.69 9.86
C ASN A 13 -0.28 7.89 8.77
N ILE A 14 -0.80 6.72 9.13
CA ILE A 14 -1.62 5.89 8.24
C ILE A 14 -3.08 5.93 8.68
N VAL A 15 -3.95 6.39 7.78
CA VAL A 15 -5.40 6.41 7.98
C VAL A 15 -6.00 5.12 7.46
N ILE A 16 -6.71 4.38 8.33
CA ILE A 16 -7.29 3.08 7.98
C ILE A 16 -8.81 3.12 8.17
N ASN A 17 -9.55 2.64 7.18
CA ASN A 17 -10.99 2.42 7.32
C ASN A 17 -11.25 1.15 8.17
N LYS A 18 -11.86 1.33 9.36
CA LYS A 18 -12.14 0.24 10.30
C LYS A 18 -13.02 -0.86 9.72
N LYS A 19 -14.06 -0.50 8.94
CA LYS A 19 -14.96 -1.49 8.33
C LYS A 19 -14.22 -2.33 7.30
N LEU A 20 -13.34 -1.70 6.52
CA LEU A 20 -12.48 -2.42 5.58
C LEU A 20 -11.54 -3.36 6.33
N ALA A 21 -10.85 -2.88 7.38
CA ALA A 21 -9.95 -3.69 8.19
C ALA A 21 -10.62 -4.92 8.82
N HIS A 22 -11.88 -4.81 9.28
CA HIS A 22 -12.64 -5.97 9.74
C HIS A 22 -12.91 -7.00 8.65
N LYS A 23 -13.04 -6.57 7.39
CA LYS A 23 -13.34 -7.46 6.25
C LYS A 23 -12.08 -8.14 5.70
N ILE A 24 -10.96 -7.43 5.61
CA ILE A 24 -9.74 -7.91 4.93
C ILE A 24 -8.56 -8.21 5.87
N GLY A 25 -8.71 -7.92 7.16
CA GLY A 25 -7.64 -8.01 8.15
C GLY A 25 -6.77 -6.76 8.20
N ILE A 26 -6.12 -6.55 9.35
CA ILE A 26 -5.36 -5.32 9.62
C ILE A 26 -4.16 -5.17 8.68
N ASP A 27 -3.36 -6.21 8.47
CA ASP A 27 -2.18 -6.16 7.59
C ASP A 27 -2.55 -5.73 6.16
N ALA A 28 -3.64 -6.26 5.60
CA ALA A 28 -4.10 -5.90 4.27
C ALA A 28 -4.65 -4.47 4.22
N ALA A 29 -5.36 -4.03 5.26
CA ALA A 29 -5.88 -2.67 5.34
C ALA A 29 -4.78 -1.62 5.51
N VAL A 30 -3.75 -1.90 6.32
CA VAL A 30 -2.56 -1.05 6.46
C VAL A 30 -1.83 -0.95 5.11
N LEU A 31 -1.55 -2.10 4.48
CA LEU A 31 -0.88 -2.13 3.19
C LEU A 31 -1.66 -1.36 2.12
N TYR A 32 -2.98 -1.52 2.06
CA TYR A 32 -3.81 -0.81 1.09
C TYR A 32 -3.76 0.71 1.28
N SER A 33 -3.81 1.17 2.53
CA SER A 33 -3.74 2.59 2.87
C SER A 33 -2.39 3.19 2.45
N GLU A 34 -1.29 2.47 2.70
CA GLU A 34 0.05 2.85 2.23
C GLU A 34 0.13 2.90 0.70
N LEU A 35 -0.40 1.89 0.01
CA LEU A 35 -0.40 1.84 -1.45
C LEU A 35 -1.21 3.00 -2.07
N LEU A 36 -2.33 3.41 -1.45
CA LEU A 36 -3.09 4.58 -1.89
C LEU A 36 -2.29 5.87 -1.75
N GLY A 37 -1.64 6.08 -0.61
CA GLY A 37 -0.79 7.26 -0.39
C GLY A 37 0.36 7.34 -1.39
N ARG A 38 1.00 6.18 -1.69
CA ARG A 38 2.02 6.10 -2.72
C ARG A 38 1.46 6.33 -4.12
N TYR A 39 0.33 5.73 -4.47
CA TYR A 39 -0.32 5.94 -5.77
C TYR A 39 -0.56 7.43 -6.03
N GLU A 40 -1.18 8.15 -5.08
CA GLU A 40 -1.41 9.59 -5.19
C GLU A 40 -0.10 10.37 -5.33
N SER A 41 0.93 10.00 -4.58
CA SER A 41 2.26 10.62 -4.69
C SER A 41 2.89 10.43 -6.07
N PHE A 42 2.82 9.22 -6.64
CA PHE A 42 3.32 8.94 -8.00
C PHE A 42 2.49 9.65 -9.07
N ARG A 43 1.16 9.71 -8.89
CA ARG A 43 0.23 10.40 -9.77
C ARG A 43 0.53 11.91 -9.82
N GLN A 44 0.69 12.54 -8.66
CA GLN A 44 1.00 13.98 -8.55
C GLN A 44 2.35 14.33 -9.18
N ARG A 45 3.34 13.44 -9.09
CA ARG A 45 4.66 13.62 -9.74
C ARG A 45 4.67 13.29 -11.23
N GLY A 46 3.58 12.73 -11.78
CA GLY A 46 3.54 12.26 -13.17
C GLY A 46 4.47 11.06 -13.44
N THR A 47 4.82 10.28 -12.40
CA THR A 47 5.77 9.16 -12.50
C THR A 47 5.10 7.79 -12.53
N LEU A 48 3.78 7.74 -12.76
CA LEU A 48 3.09 6.48 -13.05
C LEU A 48 3.58 5.92 -14.39
N ARG A 49 3.63 4.58 -14.51
CA ARG A 49 3.81 3.93 -15.81
C ARG A 49 2.56 4.16 -16.67
N SER A 50 2.70 4.01 -17.99
CA SER A 50 1.60 4.18 -18.97
C SER A 50 0.37 3.31 -18.73
N ASP A 51 0.49 2.20 -17.99
CA ASP A 51 -0.60 1.31 -17.59
C ASP A 51 -1.16 1.60 -16.18
N GLU A 52 -0.78 2.75 -15.60
CA GLU A 52 -1.09 3.22 -14.24
C GLU A 52 -0.46 2.41 -13.11
N TYR A 53 0.58 1.64 -13.42
CA TYR A 53 1.35 0.94 -12.40
C TYR A 53 2.38 1.86 -11.75
N PHE A 54 2.59 1.67 -10.45
CA PHE A 54 3.71 2.23 -9.69
C PHE A 54 4.49 1.12 -9.01
N TYR A 55 5.80 1.30 -8.84
CA TYR A 55 6.64 0.28 -8.22
C TYR A 55 6.87 0.57 -6.75
N ASN A 56 7.04 -0.50 -5.98
CA ASN A 56 7.59 -0.49 -4.63
C ASN A 56 8.50 -1.70 -4.44
N THR A 57 9.56 -1.55 -3.64
CA THR A 57 10.36 -2.69 -3.20
C THR A 57 9.76 -3.30 -1.94
N ILE A 58 10.17 -4.54 -1.63
CA ILE A 58 9.81 -5.21 -0.38
C ILE A 58 10.34 -4.40 0.82
N THR A 59 11.56 -3.89 0.69
CA THR A 59 12.24 -3.11 1.72
C THR A 59 11.50 -1.79 1.97
N ASP A 60 11.13 -1.06 0.92
CA ASP A 60 10.44 0.24 1.09
C ASP A 60 9.10 0.08 1.82
N ILE A 61 8.37 -1.02 1.56
CA ILE A 61 7.11 -1.33 2.25
C ILE A 61 7.39 -1.72 3.70
N GLN A 62 8.43 -2.53 3.94
CA GLN A 62 8.78 -2.95 5.29
C GLN A 62 9.24 -1.77 6.16
N GLU A 63 9.97 -0.82 5.59
CA GLU A 63 10.39 0.41 6.28
C GLU A 63 9.19 1.31 6.62
N ALA A 64 8.24 1.46 5.69
CA ALA A 64 7.07 2.32 5.91
C ALA A 64 6.06 1.75 6.91
N ILE A 65 5.76 0.45 6.83
CA ILE A 65 4.63 -0.14 7.56
C ILE A 65 4.97 -1.39 8.36
N THR A 66 6.27 -1.70 8.52
CA THR A 66 6.81 -2.80 9.33
C THR A 66 6.41 -4.22 8.89
N LEU A 67 5.60 -4.37 7.85
CA LEU A 67 5.19 -5.68 7.35
C LEU A 67 6.37 -6.42 6.74
N THR A 68 6.65 -7.61 7.28
CA THR A 68 7.66 -8.51 6.71
C THR A 68 7.30 -8.93 5.29
N ALA A 69 8.30 -9.36 4.51
CA ALA A 69 8.07 -9.89 3.15
C ALA A 69 6.96 -10.96 3.08
N TYR A 70 6.83 -11.80 4.11
CA TYR A 70 5.77 -12.81 4.22
C TYR A 70 4.40 -12.19 4.45
N GLN A 71 4.27 -11.27 5.41
CA GLN A 71 3.02 -10.56 5.67
C GLN A 71 2.56 -9.76 4.45
N GLN A 72 3.50 -9.08 3.78
CA GLN A 72 3.20 -8.36 2.54
C GLN A 72 2.63 -9.30 1.47
N ARG A 73 3.21 -10.49 1.25
CA ARG A 73 2.66 -11.46 0.27
C ARG A 73 1.23 -11.88 0.61
N LYS A 74 0.95 -12.16 1.89
CA LYS A 74 -0.39 -12.54 2.35
C LYS A 74 -1.38 -11.40 2.17
N ALA A 75 -1.00 -10.18 2.56
CA ALA A 75 -1.79 -8.97 2.42
C ALA A 75 -2.11 -8.65 0.94
N ILE A 76 -1.11 -8.71 0.06
CA ILE A 76 -1.28 -8.51 -1.40
C ILE A 76 -2.31 -9.49 -1.95
N LYS A 77 -2.17 -10.78 -1.64
CA LYS A 77 -3.12 -11.80 -2.10
C LYS A 77 -4.55 -11.53 -1.64
N THR A 78 -4.73 -11.07 -0.40
CA THR A 78 -6.05 -10.67 0.10
C THR A 78 -6.62 -9.49 -0.69
N LEU A 79 -5.81 -8.47 -0.96
CA LEU A 79 -6.24 -7.28 -1.72
C LEU A 79 -6.60 -7.63 -3.17
N GLU A 80 -5.83 -8.50 -3.82
CA GLU A 80 -6.14 -9.02 -5.16
C GLU A 80 -7.45 -9.82 -5.15
N THR A 81 -7.64 -10.70 -4.16
CA THR A 81 -8.88 -11.49 -4.01
C THR A 81 -10.10 -10.60 -3.82
N CYS A 82 -9.92 -9.45 -3.15
CA CYS A 82 -10.97 -8.46 -2.96
C CYS A 82 -11.17 -7.52 -4.15
N GLY A 83 -10.38 -7.65 -5.23
CA GLY A 83 -10.45 -6.78 -6.40
C GLY A 83 -10.03 -5.34 -6.15
N LEU A 84 -9.18 -5.09 -5.14
CA LEU A 84 -8.74 -3.74 -4.77
C LEU A 84 -7.47 -3.30 -5.51
N ILE A 85 -6.63 -4.26 -5.90
CA ILE A 85 -5.39 -4.01 -6.63
C ILE A 85 -5.11 -5.10 -7.66
N LEU A 86 -4.24 -4.79 -8.61
CA LEU A 86 -3.47 -5.78 -9.36
C LEU A 86 -2.00 -5.67 -8.97
N SER A 87 -1.30 -6.80 -8.83
CA SER A 87 0.15 -6.80 -8.60
C SER A 87 0.93 -7.63 -9.63
N LYS A 88 2.16 -7.21 -9.91
CA LYS A 88 3.12 -7.92 -10.77
C LYS A 88 4.51 -7.83 -10.15
N VAL A 89 5.31 -8.89 -10.23
CA VAL A 89 6.72 -8.88 -9.80
C VAL A 89 7.61 -8.89 -11.04
N CYS A 90 8.53 -7.93 -11.14
CA CYS A 90 9.46 -7.86 -12.28
C CYS A 90 10.86 -7.39 -11.86
N GLY A 91 11.87 -7.87 -12.59
CA GLY A 91 13.26 -7.40 -12.49
C GLY A 91 14.11 -8.00 -11.36
N LEU A 92 15.38 -7.59 -11.32
CA LEU A 92 16.36 -7.88 -10.27
C LEU A 92 16.99 -6.53 -9.83
N PRO A 93 16.91 -6.10 -8.56
CA PRO A 93 16.15 -6.72 -7.46
C PRO A 93 14.64 -6.70 -7.75
N ALA A 94 13.91 -7.62 -7.12
CA ALA A 94 12.48 -7.82 -7.37
C ALA A 94 11.68 -6.56 -7.00
N LYS A 95 11.14 -5.87 -8.01
CA LYS A 95 10.19 -4.77 -7.83
C LYS A 95 8.78 -5.30 -7.93
N ARG A 96 7.91 -4.85 -7.03
CA ARG A 96 6.47 -5.09 -7.13
C ARG A 96 5.82 -3.89 -7.77
N TYR A 97 5.11 -4.12 -8.85
CA TYR A 97 4.30 -3.12 -9.53
C TYR A 97 2.87 -3.31 -9.09
N PHE A 98 2.24 -2.24 -8.65
CA PHE A 98 0.86 -2.21 -8.19
C PHE A 98 0.04 -1.28 -9.08
N LYS A 99 -1.20 -1.68 -9.34
CA LYS A 99 -2.25 -0.82 -9.91
C LYS A 99 -3.43 -0.82 -8.93
N ILE A 100 -3.90 0.36 -8.54
CA ILE A 100 -5.12 0.50 -7.74
C ILE A 100 -6.32 0.28 -8.66
N LEU A 101 -7.27 -0.53 -8.23
CA LEU A 101 -8.54 -0.71 -8.92
C LEU A 101 -9.56 0.21 -8.25
N THR A 102 -9.81 1.36 -8.86
CA THR A 102 -10.92 2.23 -8.52
C THR A 102 -12.17 1.72 -9.25
N ASP A 103 -13.29 1.60 -8.54
CA ASP A 103 -14.60 1.51 -9.18
C ASP A 103 -14.89 2.88 -9.81
N GLU A 104 -14.27 3.19 -10.94
CA GLU A 104 -14.76 4.24 -11.83
C GLU A 104 -15.99 3.69 -12.56
N ARG A 105 -17.08 3.53 -11.81
CA ARG A 105 -18.43 3.54 -12.36
C ARG A 105 -18.99 4.94 -12.13
N THR A 106 -18.59 5.85 -13.00
CA THR A 106 -19.33 7.07 -13.30
C THR A 106 -19.64 7.07 -14.78
#